data_AF-A0A6J1RID9-F1
#
_entry.id   AF-A0A6J1RID9-F1
#
_cell.length_a   1.000
_cell.length_b   1.000
_cell.length_c   1.000
_cell.angle_alpha   90.00
_cell.angle_beta   90.00
_cell.angle_gamma   90.00
#
_symmetry.space_group_name_H-M   'P 1'
#
loop_
_entity.id
_entity.type
_entity.pdbx_description
1 polymer ?
#
loop_
_entity_poly.entity_id
_entity_poly.type
_entity_poly.pdbx_seq_one_letter_code
_entity_poly.pdbx_strand_id
1 'polypeptide(L)'
;MNIDEIKSFMMQLEAETKNENREKLEKPEVRVQRAAAEENMKQVKCYRCNRMGHMAKDCPLIEFGAWFCYYCQEVRGHKGDNCPSAEAQANRARGKR
;
A
#
# COMPACT_ATOMS: atom_id res chain seq x y z
N MET A 1 -12.90 4.50 -54.35
CA MET A 1 -12.53 4.70 -52.94
C MET A 1 -11.69 3.50 -52.53
N ASN A 2 -10.39 3.70 -52.34
CA ASN A 2 -9.47 2.60 -52.06
C ASN A 2 -9.58 2.19 -50.59
N ILE A 3 -9.55 0.89 -50.33
CA ILE A 3 -9.62 0.33 -48.96
C ILE A 3 -8.47 0.86 -48.09
N ASP A 4 -7.31 1.15 -48.68
CA ASP A 4 -6.17 1.76 -48.00
C ASP A 4 -6.43 3.20 -47.54
N GLU A 5 -7.21 3.97 -48.31
CA GLU A 5 -7.60 5.34 -47.93
C GLU A 5 -8.68 5.36 -46.84
N ILE A 6 -9.48 4.30 -46.75
CA ILE A 6 -10.47 4.13 -45.67
C ILE A 6 -9.79 3.68 -44.38
N LYS A 7 -8.77 2.82 -44.48
CA LYS A 7 -7.97 2.35 -43.35
C LYS A 7 -7.11 3.45 -42.75
N SER A 8 -6.51 4.33 -43.58
CA SER A 8 -5.73 5.47 -43.09
C SER A 8 -6.59 6.45 -42.30
N PHE A 9 -7.84 6.66 -42.74
CA PHE A 9 -8.79 7.53 -42.05
C PHE A 9 -9.28 6.95 -40.71
N MET A 10 -9.59 5.63 -40.65
CA MET A 10 -9.95 4.98 -39.38
C MET A 10 -8.79 4.94 -38.38
N MET A 11 -7.57 4.71 -38.85
CA MET A 11 -6.37 4.71 -37.99
C MET A 11 -6.07 6.10 -37.41
N GLN A 12 -6.40 7.18 -38.13
CA GLN A 12 -6.27 8.55 -37.64
C GLN A 12 -7.28 8.85 -36.51
N LEU A 13 -8.55 8.46 -36.67
CA LEU A 13 -9.60 8.65 -35.65
C LEU A 13 -9.32 7.85 -34.35
N GLU A 14 -8.71 6.67 -34.46
CA GLU A 14 -8.30 5.86 -33.29
C GLU A 14 -7.09 6.43 -32.54
N ALA A 15 -6.25 7.22 -33.20
CA ALA A 15 -5.10 7.86 -32.59
C ALA A 15 -5.50 9.12 -31.79
N GLU A 16 -6.50 9.86 -32.27
CA GLU A 16 -7.00 11.08 -31.60
C GLU A 16 -7.78 10.75 -30.30
N THR A 17 -8.53 9.65 -30.27
CA THR A 17 -9.29 9.22 -29.07
C THR A 17 -8.42 8.61 -27.95
N LYS A 18 -7.19 8.18 -28.25
CA LYS A 18 -6.23 7.67 -27.24
C LYS A 18 -5.39 8.77 -26.57
N ASN A 19 -5.34 9.96 -27.17
CA ASN A 19 -4.62 11.10 -26.60
C ASN A 19 -5.37 11.72 -25.40
N GLU A 20 -6.71 11.86 -25.49
CA GLU A 20 -7.48 12.56 -24.45
C GLU A 20 -7.49 11.84 -23.08
N ASN A 21 -7.23 10.53 -23.06
CA ASN A 21 -7.13 9.76 -21.81
C ASN A 21 -5.72 9.76 -21.19
N ARG A 22 -4.68 10.07 -21.99
CA ARG A 22 -3.30 10.11 -21.51
C ARG A 22 -2.86 11.49 -21.01
N GLU A 23 -3.47 12.57 -21.51
CA GLU A 23 -3.09 13.95 -21.14
C GLU A 23 -3.83 14.54 -19.94
N LYS A 24 -4.78 13.83 -19.30
CA LYS A 24 -5.46 14.34 -18.08
C LYS A 24 -4.83 13.98 -16.74
N LEU A 25 -3.67 13.31 -16.67
CA LEU A 25 -3.06 12.91 -15.38
C LEU A 25 -1.56 13.24 -15.22
N GLU A 26 -1.01 14.20 -15.95
CA GLU A 26 0.31 14.77 -15.66
C GLU A 26 0.25 16.29 -15.44
N LYS A 27 -0.69 16.74 -14.60
CA LYS A 27 -0.57 18.08 -13.99
C LYS A 27 0.68 18.10 -13.08
N PRO A 28 1.44 19.20 -13.02
CA PRO A 28 2.63 19.33 -12.16
C PRO A 28 2.32 19.09 -10.68
N GLU A 29 1.07 19.34 -10.24
CA GLU A 29 0.59 18.97 -8.90
C GLU A 29 0.54 17.45 -8.65
N VAL A 30 0.23 16.63 -9.66
CA VAL A 30 0.05 15.16 -9.52
C VAL A 30 1.40 14.45 -9.34
N ARG A 31 2.47 15.00 -9.93
CA ARG A 31 3.85 14.50 -9.72
C ARG A 31 4.34 14.78 -8.31
N VAL A 32 3.99 15.95 -7.76
CA VAL A 32 4.30 16.34 -6.36
C VAL A 32 3.44 15.54 -5.37
N GLN A 33 2.17 15.32 -5.67
CA GLN A 33 1.25 14.53 -4.84
C GLN A 33 1.65 13.05 -4.77
N ARG A 34 2.09 12.44 -5.89
CA ARG A 34 2.56 11.04 -5.90
C ARG A 34 3.85 10.87 -5.10
N ALA A 35 4.82 11.78 -5.27
CA ALA A 35 6.03 11.76 -4.46
C ALA A 35 5.74 11.91 -2.96
N ALA A 36 4.85 12.84 -2.58
CA ALA A 36 4.46 13.03 -1.17
C ALA A 36 3.69 11.81 -0.61
N ALA A 37 2.82 11.20 -1.40
CA ALA A 37 2.10 9.98 -1.00
C ALA A 37 3.03 8.77 -0.88
N GLU A 38 3.99 8.61 -1.80
CA GLU A 38 5.00 7.55 -1.75
C GLU A 38 5.94 7.73 -0.54
N GLU A 39 6.38 8.95 -0.25
CA GLU A 39 7.15 9.28 0.96
C GLU A 39 6.34 8.98 2.23
N ASN A 40 5.05 9.33 2.26
CA ASN A 40 4.17 9.04 3.39
C ASN A 40 3.94 7.52 3.55
N MET A 41 3.79 6.76 2.46
CA MET A 41 3.68 5.31 2.52
C MET A 41 4.97 4.64 3.02
N LYS A 42 6.15 5.14 2.68
CA LYS A 42 7.41 4.66 3.28
C LYS A 42 7.46 4.88 4.80
N GLN A 43 6.81 5.92 5.28
CA GLN A 43 6.70 6.25 6.70
C GLN A 43 5.55 5.54 7.41
N VAL A 44 4.64 4.86 6.70
CA VAL A 44 3.55 4.14 7.35
C VAL A 44 4.08 2.87 8.04
N LYS A 45 3.77 2.74 9.32
CA LYS A 45 4.10 1.56 10.12
C LYS A 45 2.91 0.59 10.15
N CYS A 46 3.13 -0.62 9.68
CA CYS A 46 2.14 -1.67 9.72
C CYS A 46 1.94 -2.15 11.16
N TYR A 47 0.71 -2.00 11.69
CA TYR A 47 0.36 -2.46 13.03
C TYR A 47 0.29 -4.00 13.15
N ARG A 48 0.13 -4.71 12.03
CA ARG A 48 0.06 -6.19 12.04
C ARG A 48 1.43 -6.84 12.11
N CYS A 49 2.45 -6.33 11.43
CA CYS A 49 3.78 -6.95 11.40
C CYS A 49 4.90 -6.08 11.98
N ASN A 50 4.57 -4.85 12.41
CA ASN A 50 5.50 -3.86 12.94
C ASN A 50 6.59 -3.40 11.95
N ARG A 51 6.43 -3.65 10.64
CA ARG A 51 7.31 -3.17 9.55
C ARG A 51 6.79 -1.91 8.88
N MET A 52 7.67 -1.16 8.23
CA MET A 52 7.35 0.07 7.50
C MET A 52 6.94 -0.23 6.04
N GLY A 53 6.35 0.75 5.35
CA GLY A 53 6.10 0.70 3.91
C GLY A 53 4.73 0.18 3.49
N HIS A 54 3.87 -0.23 4.42
CA HIS A 54 2.51 -0.69 4.14
C HIS A 54 1.58 -0.54 5.35
N MET A 55 0.27 -0.54 5.10
CA MET A 55 -0.75 -0.56 6.16
C MET A 55 -1.10 -1.99 6.58
N ALA A 56 -1.79 -2.14 7.71
CA ALA A 56 -2.24 -3.45 8.20
C ALA A 56 -3.18 -4.19 7.22
N LYS A 57 -3.84 -3.46 6.31
CA LYS A 57 -4.70 -3.99 5.25
C LYS A 57 -3.94 -4.56 4.06
N ASP A 58 -2.74 -4.05 3.81
CA ASP A 58 -1.85 -4.47 2.72
C ASP A 58 -0.71 -5.36 3.24
N CYS A 59 -0.86 -5.89 4.45
CA CYS A 59 0.19 -6.66 5.09
C CYS A 59 0.25 -8.05 4.47
N PRO A 60 1.42 -8.50 3.96
CA PRO A 60 1.56 -9.84 3.39
C PRO A 60 1.36 -10.94 4.44
N LEU A 61 1.32 -10.59 5.73
CA LEU A 61 1.08 -11.52 6.83
C LEU A 61 -0.41 -11.75 7.15
N ILE A 62 -1.32 -11.11 6.40
CA ILE A 62 -2.77 -11.33 6.54
C ILE A 62 -3.12 -12.79 6.26
N GLU A 63 -2.61 -13.34 5.16
CA GLU A 63 -2.83 -14.72 4.72
C GLU A 63 -2.39 -15.75 5.77
N PHE A 64 -1.35 -15.43 6.54
CA PHE A 64 -0.80 -16.32 7.57
C PHE A 64 -1.50 -16.19 8.92
N GLY A 65 -2.51 -15.32 9.05
CA GLY A 65 -3.21 -15.09 10.32
C GLY A 65 -2.31 -14.58 11.45
N ALA A 66 -1.10 -14.13 11.13
CA ALA A 66 -0.09 -13.76 12.11
C ALA A 66 -0.13 -12.26 12.44
N TRP A 67 0.05 -11.96 13.71
CA TRP A 67 0.02 -10.63 14.32
C TRP A 67 1.27 -10.40 15.15
N PHE A 68 1.77 -9.19 15.09
CA PHE A 68 2.82 -8.72 15.97
C PHE A 68 2.23 -8.53 17.36
N CYS A 69 2.83 -9.22 18.31
CA CYS A 69 2.48 -9.10 19.70
C CYS A 69 3.41 -8.09 20.37
N TYR A 70 2.86 -7.02 20.94
CA TYR A 70 3.66 -5.98 21.61
C TYR A 70 4.22 -6.42 22.97
N TYR A 71 3.62 -7.43 23.61
CA TYR A 71 4.14 -8.02 24.84
C TYR A 71 5.31 -8.95 24.53
N CYS A 72 5.05 -9.91 23.64
CA CYS A 72 5.98 -10.93 23.18
C CYS A 72 7.07 -10.35 22.22
N GLN A 73 6.89 -9.12 21.71
CA GLN A 73 7.74 -8.40 20.72
C GLN A 73 8.08 -9.20 19.45
N GLU A 74 7.19 -10.10 19.04
CA GLU A 74 7.40 -11.01 17.92
C GLU A 74 6.11 -11.24 17.14
N VAL A 75 6.21 -11.67 15.88
CA VAL A 75 5.07 -12.06 15.05
C VAL A 75 4.63 -13.48 15.42
N ARG A 76 3.38 -13.61 15.86
CA ARG A 76 2.78 -14.88 16.32
C ARG A 76 1.33 -14.99 15.86
N GLY A 77 0.69 -16.14 16.09
CA GLY A 77 -0.74 -16.34 15.81
C GLY A 77 -1.71 -15.59 16.74
N HIS A 78 -1.25 -14.62 17.53
CA HIS A 78 -2.06 -13.85 18.48
C HIS A 78 -1.68 -12.38 18.45
N LYS A 79 -2.67 -11.50 18.72
CA LYS A 79 -2.44 -10.07 18.97
C LYS A 79 -1.98 -9.86 20.41
N GLY A 80 -1.34 -8.73 20.71
CA GLY A 80 -0.91 -8.36 22.07
C GLY A 80 -1.97 -8.60 23.15
N ASP A 81 -3.24 -8.25 22.89
CA ASP A 81 -4.35 -8.43 23.82
C ASP A 81 -4.66 -9.90 24.16
N ASN A 82 -4.17 -10.84 23.33
CA ASN A 82 -4.35 -12.28 23.50
C ASN A 82 -2.99 -13.01 23.57
N CYS A 83 -1.91 -12.34 24.03
CA CYS A 83 -0.60 -13.00 24.24
C CYS A 83 -0.78 -14.06 25.33
N PRO A 84 -0.60 -15.36 25.02
CA PRO A 84 -0.79 -16.46 25.96
C PRO A 84 0.25 -16.43 27.09
N SER A 85 1.28 -15.60 26.95
CA SER A 85 2.29 -15.34 27.98
C SER A 85 2.15 -13.94 28.59
N ALA A 86 0.95 -13.33 28.53
CA ALA A 86 0.69 -12.00 29.08
C ALA A 86 1.00 -11.91 30.58
N GLU A 87 0.73 -12.97 31.35
CA GLU A 87 1.09 -13.03 32.79
C GLU A 87 2.60 -12.97 33.03
N ALA A 88 3.41 -13.63 32.19
CA ALA A 88 4.86 -13.62 32.34
C ALA A 88 5.51 -12.28 31.95
N GLN A 89 4.82 -11.44 31.17
CA GLN A 89 5.39 -10.23 30.55
C GLN A 89 4.79 -8.90 31.04
N ALA A 90 3.67 -8.94 31.77
CA ALA A 90 3.09 -7.76 32.43
C ALA A 90 4.08 -7.03 33.36
N ASN A 91 5.09 -7.75 33.89
CA ASN A 91 6.14 -7.19 34.74
C ASN A 91 7.23 -6.40 33.99
N ARG A 92 7.33 -6.46 32.66
CA ARG A 92 8.37 -5.71 31.90
C ARG A 92 7.88 -4.43 31.24
N ALA A 93 6.57 -4.34 30.93
CA ALA A 93 6.00 -3.19 30.22
C ALA A 93 5.55 -2.04 31.15
N ARG A 94 5.44 -2.27 32.47
CA ARG A 94 5.08 -1.27 33.49
C ARG A 94 6.23 -0.31 33.89
N GLY A 95 7.26 -0.19 33.05
CA GLY A 95 8.54 0.42 33.40
C GLY A 95 8.93 1.66 32.60
N LYS A 96 8.02 2.37 31.94
CA LYS A 96 8.32 3.68 31.35
C LYS A 96 7.21 4.68 31.65
N ARG A 97 7.56 5.61 32.55
CA ARG A 97 6.90 6.89 32.77
C ARG A 97 6.95 7.73 31.50
#